data_AF-A0A1G7YJW3-F1
#
_entry.id   AF-A0A1G7YJW3-F1
#
_cell.length_a   1.000
_cell.length_b   1.000
_cell.length_c   1.000
_cell.angle_alpha   90.00
_cell.angle_beta   90.00
_cell.angle_gamma   90.00
#
_symmetry.space_group_name_H-M   'P 1'
#
loop_
_entity.id
_entity.type
_entity.pdbx_description
1 polymer ?
#
loop_
_entity_poly.entity_id
_entity_poly.type
_entity_poly.pdbx_seq_one_letter_code
_entity_poly.pdbx_strand_id
1 'polypeptide(L)'
;MTTARDWRSSASTDYFEGLDLEQLAFEFVSRDLRFRKQRAALDRQVDRGWIDKAEAVRRLRESWGLSFRRERSIPAGSLGTASLT
;
A
#
# COMPACT_ATOMS: atom_id res chain seq x y z
N MET A 1 -18.11 1.69 4.35
CA MET A 1 -16.99 1.71 5.33
C MET A 1 -17.05 0.42 6.13
N THR A 2 -16.17 -0.53 5.81
CA THR A 2 -16.08 -1.80 6.55
C THR A 2 -15.32 -1.54 7.84
N THR A 3 -16.02 -1.61 8.97
CA THR A 3 -15.39 -1.45 10.28
C THR A 3 -14.52 -2.68 10.56
N ALA A 4 -13.41 -2.51 11.27
CA ALA A 4 -12.43 -3.56 11.57
C ALA A 4 -12.99 -4.79 12.33
N ARG A 5 -14.29 -4.82 12.64
CA ARG A 5 -14.98 -5.95 13.28
C ARG A 5 -15.32 -7.09 12.30
N ASP A 6 -15.36 -6.82 11.00
CA ASP A 6 -15.81 -7.76 9.97
C ASP A 6 -14.70 -8.28 9.05
N TRP A 7 -13.42 -8.16 9.42
CA TRP A 7 -12.32 -8.58 8.54
C TRP A 7 -12.34 -10.07 8.15
N ARG A 8 -13.11 -10.90 8.88
CA ARG A 8 -13.36 -12.32 8.60
C ARG A 8 -14.63 -12.60 7.78
N SER A 9 -15.40 -11.57 7.41
CA SER A 9 -16.54 -11.75 6.52
C SER A 9 -16.04 -12.00 5.10
N SER A 10 -16.74 -12.84 4.34
CA SER A 10 -16.39 -13.12 2.94
C SER A 10 -16.29 -11.84 2.10
N ALA A 11 -17.19 -10.88 2.35
CA ALA A 11 -17.17 -9.57 1.70
C ALA A 11 -15.89 -8.75 2.00
N SER A 12 -15.29 -8.91 3.17
CA SER A 12 -14.00 -8.29 3.49
C SER A 12 -12.83 -9.03 2.84
N THR A 13 -12.88 -10.36 2.81
CA THR A 13 -11.86 -11.19 2.14
C THR A 13 -11.82 -10.89 0.64
N ASP A 14 -12.98 -10.90 -0.04
CA ASP A 14 -13.09 -10.57 -1.46
C ASP A 14 -12.56 -9.16 -1.77
N TYR A 15 -12.82 -8.20 -0.88
CA TYR A 15 -12.29 -6.84 -1.01
C TYR A 15 -10.76 -6.81 -0.95
N PHE A 16 -10.14 -7.48 0.04
CA PHE A 16 -8.69 -7.46 0.20
C PHE A 16 -7.96 -8.31 -0.85
N GLU A 17 -8.57 -9.39 -1.34
CA GLU A 17 -8.02 -10.20 -2.43
C GLU A 17 -7.92 -9.43 -3.76
N GLY A 18 -8.78 -8.44 -3.96
CA GLY A 18 -8.74 -7.56 -5.13
C GLY A 18 -7.68 -6.45 -5.08
N LEU A 19 -7.02 -6.25 -3.94
CA LEU A 19 -6.02 -5.19 -3.77
C LEU A 19 -4.61 -5.71 -4.08
N ASP A 20 -3.82 -4.89 -4.78
CA ASP A 20 -2.38 -5.13 -4.82
C ASP A 20 -1.72 -4.80 -3.46
N LEU A 21 -0.46 -5.23 -3.29
CA LEU A 21 0.29 -5.04 -2.05
C LEU A 21 0.38 -3.57 -1.62
N GLU A 22 0.43 -2.66 -2.60
CA GLU A 22 0.54 -1.23 -2.35
C GLU A 22 -0.78 -0.67 -1.84
N GLN A 23 -1.89 -1.05 -2.46
CA GLN A 23 -3.24 -0.70 -2.05
C GLN A 23 -3.57 -1.25 -0.66
N LEU A 24 -3.18 -2.49 -0.38
CA LEU A 24 -3.36 -3.11 0.93
C LEU A 24 -2.60 -2.33 2.01
N ALA A 25 -1.32 -2.02 1.78
CA ALA A 25 -0.52 -1.26 2.73
C ALA A 25 -1.09 0.16 2.96
N PHE A 26 -1.64 0.77 1.90
CA PHE A 26 -2.31 2.06 1.98
C PHE A 26 -3.56 2.01 2.87
N GLU A 27 -4.37 0.95 2.76
CA GLU A 27 -5.53 0.72 3.62
C GLU A 27 -5.14 0.64 5.10
N PHE A 28 -4.09 -0.12 5.43
CA PHE A 28 -3.64 -0.25 6.81
C PHE A 28 -3.13 1.06 7.39
N VAL A 29 -2.26 1.76 6.65
CA VAL A 29 -1.62 2.98 7.15
C VAL A 29 -2.60 4.16 7.22
N SER A 30 -3.68 4.14 6.43
CA SER A 30 -4.73 5.17 6.43
C SER A 30 -5.39 5.37 7.80
N ARG A 31 -5.31 4.35 8.67
CA ARG A 31 -5.84 4.40 10.04
C ARG A 31 -4.95 5.21 10.99
N ASP A 32 -3.65 5.33 10.71
CA ASP A 32 -2.69 6.10 11.51
C ASP A 32 -3.01 7.62 11.43
N LEU A 33 -3.05 8.29 12.58
CA LEU A 33 -3.34 9.72 12.67
C LEU A 33 -2.26 10.59 12.01
N ARG A 34 -0.99 10.18 12.08
CA ARG A 34 0.15 10.88 11.47
C ARG A 34 0.07 10.78 9.96
N PHE A 35 -0.30 9.61 9.43
CA PHE A 35 -0.52 9.42 8.01
C PHE A 35 -1.61 10.35 7.49
N ARG A 36 -2.76 10.37 8.18
CA ARG A 36 -3.88 11.26 7.83
C ARG A 36 -3.50 12.74 7.86
N LYS A 37 -2.75 13.17 8.87
CA LYS A 37 -2.26 14.56 8.97
C LYS A 37 -1.35 14.92 7.81
N GLN A 38 -0.40 14.05 7.46
CA GLN A 38 0.51 14.29 6.35
C GLN A 38 -0.21 14.29 5.00
N ARG A 39 -1.11 13.33 4.77
CA ARG A 39 -1.96 13.31 3.58
C ARG A 39 -2.76 14.60 3.43
N ALA A 40 -3.43 15.04 4.50
CA ALA A 40 -4.17 16.30 4.48
C ALA A 40 -3.28 17.54 4.22
N ALA A 41 -2.01 17.52 4.66
CA ALA A 41 -1.07 18.59 4.36
C ALA A 41 -0.67 18.61 2.87
N LEU A 42 -0.47 17.44 2.26
CA LEU A 42 -0.19 17.31 0.82
C LEU A 42 -1.41 17.67 -0.02
N ASP A 43 -2.62 17.26 0.37
CA ASP A 43 -3.86 17.60 -0.32
C ASP A 43 -4.04 19.14 -0.38
N ARG A 44 -3.74 19.86 0.70
CA ARG A 44 -3.74 21.34 0.68
C ARG A 44 -2.71 21.95 -0.27
N GLN A 45 -1.58 21.29 -0.51
CA GLN A 45 -0.60 21.76 -1.49
C GLN A 45 -1.10 21.52 -2.92
N VAL A 46 -1.82 20.41 -3.14
CA VAL A 46 -2.50 20.11 -4.41
C VAL A 46 -3.60 21.12 -4.70
N ASP A 47 -4.46 21.42 -3.73
CA ASP A 47 -5.55 22.39 -3.88
C ASP A 47 -5.03 23.80 -4.20
N ARG A 48 -3.83 24.13 -3.72
CA ARG A 48 -3.12 25.39 -4.01
C ARG A 48 -2.37 25.38 -5.34
N GLY A 49 -2.35 24.25 -6.04
CA GLY A 49 -1.62 24.06 -7.31
C GLY A 49 -0.10 24.06 -7.16
N TRP A 50 0.44 23.87 -5.94
CA TRP A 50 1.88 23.86 -5.70
C TRP A 50 2.54 22.56 -6.13
N ILE A 51 1.81 21.46 -6.02
CA ILE A 51 2.18 20.14 -6.52
C ILE A 51 0.96 19.51 -7.17
N ASP A 52 1.16 18.58 -8.09
CA ASP A 52 0.06 17.78 -8.61
C ASP A 52 -0.26 16.58 -7.69
N LYS A 53 -1.36 15.90 -8.00
CA LYS A 53 -1.81 14.73 -7.24
C LYS A 53 -0.85 13.55 -7.32
N ALA A 54 -0.14 13.39 -8.44
CA ALA A 54 0.80 12.28 -8.62
C ALA A 54 2.03 12.46 -7.72
N GLU A 55 2.54 13.69 -7.63
CA GLU A 55 3.64 14.07 -6.75
C GLU A 55 3.25 13.96 -5.28
N ALA A 56 2.03 14.37 -4.89
CA ALA A 56 1.52 14.17 -3.54
C ALA A 56 1.50 12.68 -3.16
N VAL A 57 1.01 11.82 -4.05
CA VAL A 57 0.98 10.36 -3.83
C VAL A 57 2.40 9.80 -3.75
N ARG A 58 3.31 10.22 -4.64
CA ARG A 58 4.72 9.79 -4.63
C ARG A 58 5.41 10.12 -3.30
N ARG A 59 5.30 11.37 -2.84
CA ARG A 59 5.87 11.81 -1.55
C ARG A 59 5.33 11.04 -0.37
N LEU A 60 4.03 10.76 -0.38
CA LEU A 60 3.38 10.00 0.69
C LEU A 60 3.85 8.55 0.70
N ARG A 61 4.03 7.93 -0.48
CA ARG A 61 4.56 6.57 -0.62
C ARG A 61 5.99 6.49 -0.11
N GLU A 62 6.85 7.42 -0.51
CA GLU A 62 8.25 7.47 -0.10
C GLU A 62 8.40 7.66 1.42
N SER A 63 7.66 8.59 2.01
CA SER A 63 7.80 8.88 3.45
C SER A 63 7.32 7.74 4.35
N TRP A 64 6.41 6.89 3.85
CA TRP A 64 5.86 5.75 4.60
C TRP A 64 6.44 4.40 4.14
N GLY A 65 7.44 4.40 3.27
CA GLY A 65 8.06 3.16 2.78
C GLY A 65 7.11 2.27 1.98
N LEU A 66 6.10 2.85 1.33
CA LEU A 66 5.10 2.14 0.52
C LEU A 66 5.57 1.92 -0.93
N SER A 67 6.81 2.26 -1.24
CA SER A 67 7.42 2.00 -2.54
C SER A 67 7.85 0.53 -2.64
N PHE A 68 6.90 -0.35 -2.91
CA PHE A 68 7.18 -1.78 -3.10
C PHE A 68 7.96 -2.00 -4.40
N ARG A 69 9.17 -2.55 -4.30
CA ARG A 69 9.88 -3.03 -5.50
C ARG A 69 9.10 -4.22 -6.06
N ARG A 70 8.70 -4.15 -7.33
CA ARG A 70 8.10 -5.29 -8.06
C ARG A 70 9.10 -6.42 -8.34
N GLU A 71 10.37 -6.22 -7.97
CA GLU A 71 11.38 -7.25 -8.06
C GLU A 71 11.04 -8.34 -7.04
N ARG A 72 10.57 -9.47 -7.59
CA ARG A 72 10.53 -10.76 -6.92
C ARG A 72 11.93 -10.94 -6.30
N SER A 73 12.05 -10.78 -4.99
CA SER A 73 13.23 -11.27 -4.27
C SER A 73 13.23 -12.78 -4.42
N ILE A 74 13.71 -13.27 -5.57
CA ILE A 74 14.10 -14.66 -5.72
C ILE A 74 15.33 -14.75 -4.85
N PRO A 75 15.29 -15.46 -3.70
CA PRO A 75 16.49 -15.67 -2.95
C PRO A 75 17.51 -16.32 -3.90
N ALA A 76 18.71 -15.75 -3.97
CA ALA A 76 19.83 -16.30 -4.70
C ALA A 76 20.14 -17.68 -4.11
N GLY A 77 19.48 -18.72 -4.64
CA GLY A 77 19.44 -20.06 -4.05
C GLY A 77 18.20 -20.89 -4.39
N SER A 78 17.12 -20.31 -4.91
CA SER A 78 15.88 -21.08 -5.24
C SER A 78 15.91 -21.86 -6.56
N LEU A 79 17.08 -22.00 -7.21
CA LEU A 79 17.27 -22.93 -8.33
C LEU A 79 18.03 -24.16 -7.81
N GLY A 80 17.33 -25.07 -7.14
CA GLY A 80 17.96 -26.27 -6.61
C GLY A 80 17.02 -27.19 -5.87
N THR A 81 16.11 -27.85 -6.60
CA THR A 81 15.73 -29.27 -6.43
C THR A 81 14.57 -29.60 -7.37
N ALA A 82 14.83 -29.49 -8.68
CA ALA A 82 14.13 -30.33 -9.64
C ALA A 82 15.02 -31.55 -9.87
N SER A 83 14.70 -32.65 -9.17
CA SER A 83 14.90 -34.05 -9.57
C SER A 83 14.67 -34.95 -8.35
N LEU A 84 13.48 -35.53 -8.27
CA LEU A 84 13.22 -36.81 -7.59
C LEU A 84 12.67 -37.76 -8.65
N THR A 85 13.58 -38.43 -9.34
CA THR A 85 13.37 -39.70 -10.05
C THR A 85 14.64 -40.50 -9.90
#